data_AF-A0A817GMT3-F1
#
_entry.id   AF-A0A817GMT3-F1
#
_cell.length_a   1.000
_cell.length_b   1.000
_cell.length_c   1.000
_cell.angle_alpha   90.00
_cell.angle_beta   90.00
_cell.angle_gamma   90.00
#
_symmetry.space_group_name_H-M   'P 1'
#
loop_
_entity.id
_entity.type
_entity.pdbx_description
1 polymer ?
#
loop_
_entity_poly.entity_id
_entity_poly.type
_entity_poly.pdbx_seq_one_letter_code
_entity_poly.pdbx_strand_id
1 'polypeptide(L)'
;MMNGYYNNNDGGINEARTRINQMSLEELKKLMNSDEEVTNFVRGLSEIQQIETIKESLKENIRRLALCNLEKQPTLTNEKQKLAQLHNEIRKMKDKYDSIRGEYDDQTGETSPDVIYVLLQTAASDLERETEQTAEDFFYGEKTEEEVTDFERRFIEDRKRAHELKIRAEKFNELMKMSQSTSYLYSNQNMRTGGY
;
A
#
# COMPACT_ATOMS: atom_id res chain seq x y z
N MET A 1 -7.21 -19.49 31.29
CA MET A 1 -7.18 -20.56 32.32
C MET A 1 -7.56 -19.93 33.65
N MET A 2 -8.83 -20.04 34.04
CA MET A 2 -9.36 -19.45 35.29
C MET A 2 -10.19 -20.53 35.99
N ASN A 3 -9.51 -21.61 36.41
CA ASN A 3 -10.12 -22.74 37.12
C ASN A 3 -9.55 -22.76 38.54
N GLY A 4 -10.38 -22.41 39.53
CA GLY A 4 -9.97 -22.48 40.93
C GLY A 4 -10.94 -21.93 41.98
N TYR A 5 -12.12 -21.41 41.63
CA TYR A 5 -12.98 -20.70 42.60
C TYR A 5 -14.17 -21.49 43.16
N TYR A 6 -14.22 -22.81 42.95
CA TYR A 6 -15.34 -23.62 43.45
C TYR A 6 -14.82 -24.89 44.14
N ASN A 7 -14.30 -24.76 45.37
CA ASN A 7 -14.26 -25.86 46.36
C ASN A 7 -13.72 -25.40 47.72
N ASN A 8 -14.43 -24.50 48.42
CA ASN A 8 -14.14 -24.19 49.84
C ASN A 8 -15.41 -23.81 50.63
N ASN A 9 -16.59 -24.35 50.27
CA ASN A 9 -17.84 -23.96 50.96
C ASN A 9 -17.89 -24.40 52.44
N ASP A 10 -16.96 -25.23 52.90
CA ASP A 10 -16.87 -25.69 54.29
C ASP A 10 -16.00 -24.79 55.18
N GLY A 11 -15.10 -23.97 54.65
CA GLY A 11 -14.14 -23.17 55.45
C GLY A 11 -14.83 -22.11 56.30
N GLY A 12 -15.56 -21.20 55.66
CA GLY A 12 -16.29 -20.12 56.32
C GLY A 12 -17.46 -20.62 57.17
N ILE A 13 -18.10 -21.72 56.78
CA ILE A 13 -19.16 -22.35 57.58
C ILE A 13 -18.57 -22.98 58.85
N ASN A 14 -17.41 -23.63 58.77
CA ASN A 14 -16.72 -24.21 59.93
C ASN A 14 -16.15 -23.13 60.86
N GLU A 15 -15.63 -22.02 60.31
CA GLU A 15 -15.22 -20.87 61.09
C GLU A 15 -16.41 -20.23 61.84
N ALA A 16 -17.53 -20.03 61.13
CA ALA A 16 -18.75 -19.50 61.72
C ALA A 16 -19.27 -20.41 62.85
N ARG A 17 -19.33 -21.73 62.63
CA ARG A 17 -19.71 -22.71 63.65
C ARG A 17 -18.79 -22.66 64.87
N THR A 18 -17.48 -22.57 64.65
CA THR A 18 -16.50 -22.52 65.73
C THR A 18 -16.66 -21.24 66.57
N ARG A 19 -16.82 -20.08 65.92
CA ARG A 19 -17.02 -18.81 66.63
C ARG A 19 -18.35 -18.76 67.39
N ILE A 20 -19.44 -19.26 66.79
CA ILE A 20 -20.75 -19.34 67.46
C ILE A 20 -20.68 -20.23 68.71
N ASN A 21 -19.99 -21.37 68.64
CA ASN A 21 -19.83 -22.27 69.78
C ASN A 21 -18.97 -21.69 70.93
N GLN A 22 -18.19 -20.64 70.66
CA GLN A 22 -17.35 -19.95 71.65
C GLN A 22 -18.04 -18.72 72.27
N MET A 23 -19.20 -18.31 71.76
CA MET A 23 -19.94 -17.17 72.29
C MET A 23 -20.71 -17.51 73.57
N SER A 24 -20.87 -16.53 74.43
CA SER A 24 -21.70 -16.61 75.64
C SER A 24 -23.20 -16.54 75.30
N LEU A 25 -24.05 -17.00 76.22
CA LEU A 25 -25.50 -17.02 76.04
C LEU A 25 -26.10 -15.62 75.76
N GLU A 26 -25.51 -14.58 76.36
CA GLU A 26 -25.94 -13.19 76.12
C GLU A 26 -25.52 -12.68 74.74
N GLU A 27 -24.35 -13.07 74.24
CA GLU A 27 -23.90 -12.77 72.87
C GLU A 27 -24.74 -13.51 71.82
N LEU A 28 -25.07 -14.79 72.06
CA LEU A 28 -25.98 -15.54 71.19
C LEU A 28 -27.39 -14.96 71.16
N LYS A 29 -27.94 -14.53 72.30
CA LYS A 29 -29.24 -13.82 72.33
C LYS A 29 -29.17 -12.53 71.55
N LYS A 30 -28.09 -11.76 71.70
CA LYS A 30 -27.89 -10.51 70.96
C LYS A 30 -27.81 -10.75 69.45
N LEU A 31 -27.07 -11.79 69.04
CA LEU A 31 -26.95 -12.21 67.65
C LEU A 31 -28.30 -12.69 67.07
N MET A 32 -29.08 -13.45 67.84
CA MET A 32 -30.39 -13.95 67.41
C MET A 32 -31.44 -12.84 67.27
N ASN A 33 -31.31 -11.76 68.05
CA ASN A 33 -32.31 -10.69 68.12
C ASN A 33 -32.00 -9.48 67.22
N SER A 34 -30.89 -9.49 66.46
CA SER A 34 -30.51 -8.35 65.59
C SER A 34 -29.85 -8.82 64.29
N ASP A 35 -30.51 -8.55 63.16
CA ASP A 35 -29.99 -8.82 61.81
C ASP A 35 -28.70 -8.04 61.51
N GLU A 36 -28.52 -6.86 62.13
CA GLU A 36 -27.29 -6.06 62.00
C GLU A 36 -26.11 -6.75 62.66
N GLU A 37 -26.31 -7.37 63.83
CA GLU A 37 -25.28 -8.15 64.52
C GLU A 37 -24.93 -9.41 63.74
N VAL A 38 -25.93 -10.09 63.13
CA VAL A 38 -25.71 -11.22 62.22
C VAL A 38 -24.89 -10.78 61.01
N THR A 39 -25.22 -9.64 60.41
CA THR A 39 -24.51 -9.10 59.25
C THR A 39 -23.07 -8.74 59.60
N ASN A 40 -22.84 -8.12 60.76
CA ASN A 40 -21.49 -7.79 61.24
C ASN A 40 -20.67 -9.04 61.57
N PHE A 41 -21.30 -10.06 62.16
CA PHE A 41 -20.68 -11.36 62.38
C PHE A 41 -20.23 -12.02 61.07
N VAL A 42 -21.12 -12.05 60.06
CA VAL A 42 -20.81 -12.62 58.73
C VAL A 42 -19.72 -11.82 58.02
N ARG A 43 -19.75 -10.48 58.10
CA ARG A 43 -18.66 -9.61 57.58
C ARG A 43 -17.33 -9.83 58.30
N GLY A 44 -17.35 -10.31 59.53
CA GLY A 44 -16.17 -10.64 60.32
C GLY A 44 -15.54 -11.99 59.98
N LEU A 45 -16.18 -12.83 59.15
CA LEU A 45 -15.62 -14.11 58.72
C LEU A 45 -14.45 -13.88 57.76
N SER A 46 -13.41 -14.71 57.89
CA SER A 46 -12.16 -14.52 57.15
C SER A 46 -12.36 -14.56 55.63
N GLU A 47 -13.23 -15.44 55.13
CA GLU A 47 -13.57 -15.54 53.70
C GLU A 47 -14.25 -14.27 53.18
N ILE A 48 -15.19 -13.69 53.93
CA ILE A 48 -15.87 -12.46 53.52
C ILE A 48 -14.91 -11.27 53.54
N GLN A 49 -14.02 -11.19 54.53
CA GLN A 49 -12.98 -10.16 54.57
C GLN A 49 -11.97 -10.30 53.41
N GLN A 50 -11.60 -11.53 53.05
CA GLN A 50 -10.74 -11.79 51.89
C GLN A 50 -11.42 -11.36 50.60
N ILE A 51 -12.70 -11.69 50.41
CA ILE A 51 -13.48 -11.27 49.23
C ILE A 51 -13.56 -9.74 49.16
N GLU A 52 -13.84 -9.07 50.28
CA GLU A 52 -13.93 -7.60 50.30
C GLU A 52 -12.57 -6.96 50.00
N THR A 53 -11.48 -7.52 50.54
CA THR A 53 -10.10 -7.09 50.24
C THR A 53 -9.77 -7.25 48.74
N ILE A 54 -10.10 -8.40 48.15
CA ILE A 54 -9.90 -8.67 46.72
C ILE A 54 -10.72 -7.68 45.88
N LYS A 55 -11.97 -7.42 46.27
CA LYS A 55 -12.86 -6.47 45.60
C LYS A 55 -12.30 -5.04 45.65
N GLU A 56 -11.78 -4.58 46.79
CA GLU A 56 -11.13 -3.28 46.91
C GLU A 56 -9.87 -3.19 46.06
N SER A 57 -9.02 -4.22 46.10
CA SER A 57 -7.83 -4.30 45.25
C SER A 57 -8.20 -4.26 43.75
N LEU A 58 -9.26 -4.95 43.35
CA LEU A 58 -9.73 -4.96 41.98
C LEU A 58 -10.28 -3.60 41.56
N LYS A 59 -11.05 -2.94 42.43
CA LYS A 59 -11.55 -1.58 42.20
C LYS A 59 -10.40 -0.60 41.98
N GLU A 60 -9.36 -0.67 42.81
CA GLU A 60 -8.19 0.19 42.67
C GLU A 60 -7.43 -0.11 41.36
N ASN A 61 -7.30 -1.37 41.00
CA ASN A 61 -6.69 -1.76 39.72
C ASN A 61 -7.51 -1.25 38.52
N ILE A 62 -8.83 -1.39 38.54
CA ILE A 62 -9.72 -0.88 37.50
C ILE A 62 -9.57 0.64 37.40
N ARG A 63 -9.57 1.34 38.54
CA ARG A 63 -9.40 2.80 38.59
C ARG A 63 -8.07 3.21 37.96
N ARG A 64 -6.97 2.57 38.36
CA ARG A 64 -5.63 2.83 37.79
C ARG A 64 -5.59 2.60 36.29
N LEU A 65 -6.15 1.50 35.80
CA LEU A 65 -6.20 1.20 34.37
C LEU A 65 -7.06 2.21 33.60
N ALA A 66 -8.21 2.59 34.15
CA ALA A 66 -9.07 3.61 33.55
C ALA A 66 -8.36 4.97 33.45
N LEU A 67 -7.64 5.39 34.50
CA LEU A 67 -6.87 6.63 34.49
C LEU A 67 -5.74 6.58 33.45
N CYS A 68 -4.99 5.48 33.39
CA CYS A 68 -3.93 5.30 32.40
C CYS A 68 -4.47 5.30 30.95
N ASN A 69 -5.64 4.69 30.73
CA ASN A 69 -6.31 4.72 29.43
C ASN A 69 -6.76 6.13 29.05
N LEU A 70 -7.33 6.89 29.99
CA LEU A 70 -7.72 8.29 29.79
C LEU A 70 -6.52 9.18 29.47
N GLU A 71 -5.39 8.96 30.14
CA GLU A 71 -4.15 9.71 29.89
C GLU A 71 -3.55 9.41 28.50
N LYS A 72 -3.63 8.15 28.05
CA LYS A 72 -3.08 7.73 26.74
C LYS A 72 -3.98 8.10 25.56
N GLN A 73 -5.29 8.25 25.78
CA GLN A 73 -6.26 8.58 24.73
C GLN A 73 -5.90 9.85 23.93
N PRO A 74 -5.53 11.01 24.53
CA PRO A 74 -5.20 12.21 23.77
C PRO A 74 -3.98 12.02 22.87
N THR A 75 -2.91 11.40 23.37
CA THR A 75 -1.71 11.12 22.58
C THR A 75 -2.02 10.19 21.42
N LEU A 76 -2.77 9.11 21.67
CA LEU A 76 -3.17 8.16 20.63
C LEU A 76 -4.05 8.83 19.56
N THR A 77 -4.96 9.70 19.97
CA THR A 77 -5.85 10.43 19.06
C THR A 77 -5.04 11.40 18.18
N ASN A 78 -4.10 12.14 18.78
CA ASN A 78 -3.23 13.06 18.07
C ASN A 78 -2.34 12.32 17.04
N GLU A 79 -1.67 11.25 17.44
CA GLU A 79 -0.83 10.47 16.53
C GLU A 79 -1.63 9.82 15.40
N LYS A 80 -2.85 9.33 15.68
CA LYS A 80 -3.77 8.85 14.62
C LYS A 80 -4.14 9.95 13.63
N GLN A 81 -4.40 11.17 14.12
CA GLN A 81 -4.72 12.30 13.26
C GLN A 81 -3.53 12.73 12.40
N LYS A 82 -2.32 12.80 12.97
CA LYS A 82 -1.08 13.07 12.22
C LYS A 82 -0.83 12.01 11.15
N LEU A 83 -1.00 10.74 11.49
CA LEU A 83 -0.84 9.64 10.54
C LEU A 83 -1.85 9.76 9.39
N ALA A 84 -3.11 10.07 9.69
CA ALA A 84 -4.13 10.29 8.67
C ALA A 84 -3.81 11.49 7.76
N GLN A 85 -3.28 12.58 8.32
CA GLN A 85 -2.82 13.74 7.56
C GLN A 85 -1.67 13.37 6.62
N LEU A 86 -0.61 12.75 7.16
CA LEU A 86 0.56 12.34 6.38
C LEU A 86 0.18 11.35 5.26
N HIS A 87 -0.69 10.38 5.57
CA HIS A 87 -1.20 9.45 4.57
C HIS A 87 -1.94 10.18 3.44
N ASN A 88 -2.77 11.17 3.77
CA ASN A 88 -3.47 11.96 2.76
C ASN A 88 -2.53 12.84 1.93
N GLU A 89 -1.49 13.39 2.54
CA GLU A 89 -0.45 14.14 1.81
C GLU A 89 0.30 13.25 0.84
N ILE A 90 0.75 12.07 1.29
CA ILE A 90 1.42 11.09 0.45
C ILE A 90 0.52 10.66 -0.71
N ARG A 91 -0.77 10.38 -0.43
CA ARG A 91 -1.73 10.04 -1.50
C ARG A 91 -1.83 11.17 -2.54
N LYS A 92 -1.99 12.42 -2.11
CA LYS A 92 -2.03 13.57 -3.04
C LYS A 92 -0.76 13.71 -3.86
N MET A 93 0.40 13.51 -3.25
CA MET A 93 1.69 13.57 -3.95
C MET A 93 1.84 12.43 -4.95
N LYS A 94 1.36 11.22 -4.60
CA LYS A 94 1.31 10.09 -5.51
C LYS A 94 0.38 10.37 -6.70
N ASP A 95 -0.83 10.88 -6.45
CA ASP A 95 -1.78 11.20 -7.52
C ASP A 95 -1.20 12.24 -8.49
N LYS A 96 -0.49 13.25 -7.97
CA LYS A 96 0.25 14.23 -8.79
C LYS A 96 1.36 13.58 -9.59
N TYR A 97 2.16 12.71 -8.96
CA TYR A 97 3.24 11.99 -9.64
C TYR A 97 2.70 11.10 -10.75
N ASP A 98 1.65 10.33 -10.48
CA ASP A 98 1.02 9.43 -11.46
C ASP A 98 0.42 10.22 -12.63
N SER A 99 -0.15 11.41 -12.38
CA SER A 99 -0.62 12.32 -13.44
C SER A 99 0.52 12.83 -14.32
N ILE A 100 1.59 13.35 -13.73
CA ILE A 100 2.76 13.86 -14.46
C ILE A 100 3.42 12.73 -15.25
N ARG A 101 3.51 11.55 -14.63
CA ARG A 101 4.04 10.36 -15.29
C ARG A 101 3.18 9.93 -16.46
N GLY A 102 1.85 9.95 -16.34
CA GLY A 102 0.94 9.68 -17.45
C GLY A 102 1.18 10.63 -18.63
N GLU A 103 1.23 11.94 -18.37
CA GLU A 103 1.54 12.93 -19.41
C GLU A 103 2.92 12.71 -20.05
N TYR A 104 3.92 12.33 -19.26
CA TYR A 104 5.25 12.01 -19.75
C TYR A 104 5.27 10.73 -20.58
N ASP A 105 4.59 9.68 -20.13
CA ASP A 105 4.48 8.39 -20.82
C ASP A 105 3.71 8.55 -22.14
N ASP A 106 2.70 9.43 -22.20
CA ASP A 106 1.99 9.76 -23.45
C ASP A 106 2.92 10.48 -24.45
N GLN A 107 3.64 11.50 -23.99
CA GLN A 107 4.61 12.24 -24.84
C GLN A 107 5.77 11.36 -25.32
N THR A 108 6.28 10.49 -24.44
CA THR A 108 7.38 9.58 -24.77
C THR A 108 6.92 8.34 -25.54
N GLY A 109 5.65 7.95 -25.43
CA GLY A 109 5.06 6.87 -26.23
C GLY A 109 5.08 7.21 -27.71
N GLU A 110 4.63 8.41 -28.09
CA GLU A 110 4.64 8.89 -29.48
C GLU A 110 6.06 9.13 -30.02
N THR A 111 7.01 9.43 -29.14
CA THR A 111 8.41 9.72 -29.49
C THR A 111 9.37 8.58 -29.14
N SER A 112 8.83 7.41 -28.81
CA SER A 112 9.65 6.24 -28.49
C SER A 112 10.49 5.86 -29.71
N PRO A 113 11.78 5.53 -29.55
CA PRO A 113 12.63 5.14 -30.66
C PRO A 113 12.00 4.05 -31.54
N ASP A 114 11.37 3.04 -30.94
CA ASP A 114 10.68 1.97 -31.69
C ASP A 114 9.52 2.51 -32.54
N VAL A 115 8.75 3.46 -32.01
CA VAL A 115 7.64 4.11 -32.74
C VAL A 115 8.17 4.96 -33.89
N ILE A 116 9.22 5.76 -33.65
CA ILE A 116 9.88 6.56 -34.68
C ILE A 116 10.43 5.67 -35.80
N TYR A 117 11.04 4.53 -35.46
CA TYR A 117 11.54 3.57 -36.44
C TYR A 117 10.41 3.00 -37.32
N VAL A 118 9.29 2.60 -36.71
CA VAL A 118 8.12 2.11 -37.44
C VAL A 118 7.55 3.21 -38.35
N LEU A 119 7.42 4.45 -37.86
CA LEU A 119 6.94 5.58 -38.67
C LEU A 119 7.85 5.85 -39.89
N LEU A 120 9.17 5.83 -39.71
CA LEU A 120 10.16 5.95 -40.78
C LEU A 120 10.00 4.83 -41.83
N GLN A 121 9.82 3.59 -41.38
CA GLN A 121 9.65 2.43 -42.26
C GLN A 121 8.33 2.51 -43.05
N THR A 122 7.25 2.92 -42.39
CA THR A 122 5.95 3.12 -43.03
C THR A 122 6.02 4.22 -44.08
N ALA A 123 6.57 5.39 -43.74
CA ALA A 123 6.73 6.50 -44.69
C ALA A 123 7.62 6.14 -45.90
N ALA A 124 8.69 5.37 -45.68
CA ALA A 124 9.51 4.86 -46.78
C ALA A 124 8.71 3.91 -47.69
N SER A 125 7.92 3.00 -47.10
CA SER A 125 7.10 2.04 -47.84
C SER A 125 5.96 2.73 -48.61
N ASP A 126 5.35 3.76 -48.03
CA ASP A 126 4.30 4.56 -48.66
C ASP A 126 4.85 5.34 -49.87
N LEU A 127 6.01 5.99 -49.74
CA LEU A 127 6.65 6.64 -50.89
C LEU A 127 7.10 5.64 -51.95
N GLU A 128 7.64 4.47 -51.57
CA GLU A 128 7.96 3.41 -52.53
C GLU A 128 6.70 3.00 -53.32
N ARG A 129 5.56 2.82 -52.64
CA ARG A 129 4.27 2.51 -53.27
C ARG A 129 3.77 3.65 -54.17
N GLU A 130 3.85 4.90 -53.74
CA GLU A 130 3.44 6.07 -54.53
C GLU A 130 4.31 6.23 -55.78
N THR A 131 5.62 6.00 -55.67
CA THR A 131 6.51 6.02 -56.83
C THR A 131 6.22 4.89 -57.82
N GLU A 132 5.83 3.71 -57.33
CA GLU A 132 5.40 2.60 -58.20
C GLU A 132 4.10 2.95 -58.92
N GLN A 133 3.11 3.50 -58.21
CA GLN A 133 1.87 3.96 -58.80
C GLN A 133 2.12 5.06 -59.85
N THR A 134 3.00 6.02 -59.55
CA THR A 134 3.37 7.09 -60.49
C THR A 134 4.04 6.53 -61.75
N ALA A 135 4.86 5.48 -61.61
CA ALA A 135 5.46 4.79 -62.75
C ALA A 135 4.40 4.03 -63.58
N GLU A 136 3.49 3.32 -62.93
CA GLU A 136 2.37 2.63 -63.60
C GLU A 136 1.51 3.64 -64.39
N ASP A 137 1.09 4.74 -63.75
CA ASP A 137 0.28 5.81 -64.35
C ASP A 137 0.98 6.47 -65.56
N PHE A 138 2.31 6.53 -65.54
CA PHE A 138 3.11 7.01 -66.67
C PHE A 138 3.03 6.07 -67.89
N PHE A 139 2.93 4.75 -67.69
CA PHE A 139 2.82 3.78 -68.79
C PHE A 139 1.41 3.69 -69.40
N TYR A 140 0.39 4.33 -68.82
CA TYR A 140 -0.97 4.34 -69.35
C TYR A 140 -1.23 5.55 -70.29
N GLY A 141 -1.53 5.26 -71.56
CA GLY A 141 -1.93 6.27 -72.56
C GLY A 141 -0.76 6.92 -73.31
N GLU A 142 -1.08 7.72 -74.34
CA GLU A 142 -0.08 8.55 -75.02
C GLU A 142 0.28 9.75 -74.15
N LYS A 143 1.59 10.05 -74.02
CA LYS A 143 2.10 11.16 -73.22
C LYS A 143 2.69 12.24 -74.11
N THR A 144 2.48 13.49 -73.71
CA THR A 144 3.14 14.65 -74.28
C THR A 144 4.58 14.79 -73.74
N GLU A 145 5.44 15.52 -74.46
CA GLU A 145 6.82 15.77 -74.05
C GLU A 145 6.92 16.53 -72.71
N GLU A 146 5.93 17.38 -72.41
CA GLU A 146 5.81 18.10 -71.14
C GLU A 146 5.49 17.14 -69.98
N GLU A 147 4.56 16.20 -70.18
CA GLU A 147 4.22 15.17 -69.17
C GLU A 147 5.38 14.21 -68.88
N VAL A 148 6.21 13.90 -69.88
CA VAL A 148 7.43 13.10 -69.70
C VAL A 148 8.44 13.82 -68.81
N THR A 149 8.67 15.11 -69.08
CA THR A 149 9.64 15.92 -68.32
C THR A 149 9.18 16.14 -66.87
N ASP A 150 7.87 16.32 -66.66
CA ASP A 150 7.27 16.45 -65.33
C ASP A 150 7.31 15.12 -64.55
N PHE A 151 7.04 14.00 -65.21
CA PHE A 151 7.20 12.67 -64.62
C PHE A 151 8.64 12.42 -64.18
N GLU A 152 9.62 12.64 -65.08
CA GLU A 152 11.03 12.39 -64.78
C GLU A 152 11.48 13.15 -63.53
N ARG A 153 11.11 14.43 -63.43
CA ARG A 153 11.42 15.26 -62.27
C ARG A 153 10.83 14.71 -60.97
N ARG A 154 9.52 14.46 -60.96
CA ARG A 154 8.80 14.00 -59.75
C ARG A 154 9.25 12.60 -59.33
N PHE A 155 9.35 11.68 -60.29
CA PHE A 155 9.73 10.30 -60.04
C PHE A 155 11.15 10.20 -59.44
N ILE A 156 12.12 10.95 -59.99
CA ILE A 156 13.49 10.98 -59.45
C ILE A 156 13.50 11.59 -58.05
N GLU A 157 12.79 12.70 -57.84
CA GLU A 157 12.72 13.36 -56.53
C GLU A 157 12.10 12.43 -55.45
N ASP A 158 11.00 11.77 -55.77
CA ASP A 158 10.27 10.92 -54.82
C ASP A 158 10.98 9.58 -54.59
N ARG A 159 11.59 8.97 -55.63
CA ARG A 159 12.45 7.78 -55.44
C ARG A 159 13.67 8.10 -54.59
N LYS A 160 14.29 9.27 -54.78
CA LYS A 160 15.39 9.73 -53.94
C LYS A 160 14.94 9.87 -52.48
N ARG A 161 13.78 10.49 -52.23
CA ARG A 161 13.22 10.60 -50.87
C ARG A 161 12.93 9.24 -50.24
N ALA A 162 12.34 8.31 -50.98
CA ALA A 162 12.05 6.95 -50.51
C ALA A 162 13.33 6.22 -50.06
N HIS A 163 14.38 6.26 -50.89
CA HIS A 163 15.68 5.68 -50.55
C HIS A 163 16.34 6.38 -49.35
N GLU A 164 16.28 7.71 -49.27
CA GLU A 164 16.78 8.45 -48.11
C GLU A 164 16.08 8.03 -46.81
N LEU A 165 14.75 7.91 -46.81
CA LEU A 165 14.00 7.47 -45.62
C LEU A 165 14.35 6.04 -45.22
N LYS A 166 14.50 5.13 -46.18
CA LYS A 166 14.92 3.75 -45.94
C LYS A 166 16.31 3.67 -45.30
N ILE A 167 17.28 4.42 -45.83
CA ILE A 167 18.63 4.49 -45.25
C ILE A 167 18.58 5.10 -43.85
N ARG A 168 17.79 6.15 -43.63
CA ARG A 168 17.60 6.74 -42.30
C ARG A 168 17.01 5.72 -41.32
N ALA A 169 16.03 4.93 -41.72
CA ALA A 169 15.45 3.87 -40.90
C ALA A 169 16.49 2.79 -40.54
N GLU A 170 17.27 2.32 -41.51
CA GLU A 170 18.34 1.33 -41.31
C GLU A 170 19.41 1.84 -40.34
N LYS A 171 19.90 3.07 -40.54
CA LYS A 171 20.90 3.70 -39.66
C LYS A 171 20.37 3.95 -38.26
N PHE A 172 19.10 4.35 -38.15
CA PHE A 172 18.45 4.53 -36.86
C PHE A 172 18.35 3.22 -36.08
N ASN A 173 17.99 2.11 -36.74
CA ASN A 173 17.95 0.78 -36.15
C ASN A 173 19.34 0.27 -35.73
N GLU A 174 20.38 0.53 -36.52
CA GLU A 174 21.77 0.25 -36.13
C GLU A 174 22.15 0.98 -34.83
N LEU A 175 21.85 2.27 -34.73
CA LEU A 175 22.12 3.06 -33.52
C LEU A 175 21.36 2.56 -32.30
N MET A 176 20.09 2.15 -32.46
CA MET A 176 19.30 1.53 -31.39
C MET A 176 19.91 0.21 -30.89
N LYS A 177 20.37 -0.66 -31.79
CA LYS A 177 21.02 -1.92 -31.43
C LYS A 177 22.36 -1.69 -30.71
N MET A 178 23.11 -0.68 -31.13
CA MET A 178 24.37 -0.29 -30.49
C MET A 178 24.15 0.27 -29.08
N SER A 179 23.14 1.11 -28.87
CA SER A 179 22.84 1.69 -27.56
C SER A 179 22.33 0.65 -26.54
N GLN A 180 21.55 -0.32 -27.00
CA GLN A 180 21.15 -1.46 -26.16
C GLN A 180 22.38 -2.29 -25.77
N SER A 181 23.25 -2.61 -26.73
CA SER A 181 24.46 -3.40 -26.49
C SER A 181 25.44 -2.73 -25.51
N THR A 182 25.60 -1.41 -25.56
CA THR A 182 26.43 -0.67 -24.60
C THR A 182 25.79 -0.60 -23.21
N SER A 183 24.47 -0.43 -23.11
CA SER A 183 23.74 -0.45 -21.83
C SER A 183 23.93 -1.78 -21.08
N TYR A 184 23.87 -2.93 -21.78
CA TYR A 184 24.14 -4.24 -21.20
C TYR A 184 25.59 -4.40 -20.68
N LEU A 185 26.56 -3.67 -21.23
CA LEU A 185 27.94 -3.72 -20.74
C LEU A 185 28.12 -2.93 -19.44
N TYR A 186 27.45 -1.78 -19.29
CA TYR A 186 27.53 -0.95 -18.07
C TYR A 186 26.76 -1.55 -16.89
N SER A 187 25.60 -2.18 -17.11
CA SER A 187 24.84 -2.84 -16.05
C SER A 187 25.58 -4.06 -15.47
N ASN A 188 26.33 -4.79 -16.29
CA ASN A 188 27.16 -5.91 -15.85
C ASN A 188 28.44 -5.49 -15.11
N GLN A 189 28.96 -4.28 -15.34
CA GLN A 189 30.11 -3.78 -14.57
C GLN A 189 29.73 -3.40 -13.12
N ASN A 190 28.55 -2.83 -12.91
CA ASN A 190 28.07 -2.44 -11.57
C ASN A 190 27.71 -3.64 -10.67
N MET A 191 27.37 -4.79 -11.25
CA MET A 191 27.14 -6.04 -10.50
C MET A 191 28.44 -6.69 -9.99
N ARG A 192 29.62 -6.37 -10.57
CA ARG A 192 30.92 -6.91 -10.14
C ARG A 192 31.61 -6.08 -9.05
N THR A 193 31.20 -4.84 -8.83
CA THR A 193 31.87 -3.91 -7.90
C THR A 193 31.09 -3.64 -6.61
N GLY A 194 29.85 -4.12 -6.48
CA GLY A 194 29.00 -3.91 -5.30
C GLY A 194 29.16 -4.93 -4.16
N GLY A 195 30.30 -5.63 -4.08
CA GLY A 195 30.56 -6.66 -3.08
C GLY A 195 31.83 -6.40 -2.28
N TYR A 196 31.81 -5.37 -1.43
CA TYR A 196 32.70 -5.22 -0.27
C TYR A 196 31.99 -4.50 0.86
#